data_AF-A0A835H8G8-F1
#
_entry.id   AF-A0A835H8G8-F1
#
_cell.length_a   1.000
_cell.length_b   1.000
_cell.length_c   1.000
_cell.angle_alpha   90.00
_cell.angle_beta   90.00
_cell.angle_gamma   90.00
#
_symmetry.space_group_name_H-M   'P 1'
#
loop_
_entity.id
_entity.type
_entity.pdbx_description
1 polymer ?
#
loop_
_entity_poly.entity_id
_entity_poly.type
_entity_poly.pdbx_seq_one_letter_code
_entity_poly.pdbx_strand_id
1 'polypeptide(L)'
;MEILLSIDPADHGTADSALKSEFFRTKPLACDPSSLPRYPPSKEFDAKVRDEEARRQKAPGGRGQRFDSERKGPRESMAIPKTFDANLS
;
A
#
# COMPACT_ATOMS: atom_id res chain seq x y z
N MET A 1 -3.70 5.93 -24.16
CA MET A 1 -2.65 6.03 -23.12
C MET A 1 -1.71 7.20 -23.33
N GLU A 2 -1.46 7.61 -24.58
CA GLU A 2 -0.58 8.73 -24.93
C GLU A 2 -0.92 10.04 -24.19
N ILE A 3 -2.19 10.22 -23.84
CA ILE A 3 -2.70 11.33 -23.02
C ILE A 3 -2.03 11.43 -21.63
N LEU A 4 -1.66 10.32 -21.00
CA LEU A 4 -1.02 10.32 -19.67
C LEU A 4 0.45 10.77 -19.72
N LEU A 5 1.04 10.81 -20.91
CA LEU A 5 2.43 11.19 -21.12
C LEU A 5 2.56 12.50 -21.89
N SER A 6 1.46 13.27 -22.01
CA SER A 6 1.50 14.57 -22.65
C SER A 6 2.41 15.53 -21.87
N ILE A 7 3.23 16.28 -22.61
CA ILE A 7 4.11 17.31 -22.06
C ILE A 7 3.31 18.57 -21.71
N ASP A 8 2.28 18.88 -22.50
CA ASP A 8 1.36 19.99 -22.20
C ASP A 8 0.35 19.53 -21.13
N PRO A 9 0.29 20.19 -19.96
CA PRO A 9 -0.70 19.87 -18.93
C PRO A 9 -2.15 20.00 -19.39
N ALA A 10 -2.44 20.88 -20.35
CA ALA A 10 -3.80 21.05 -20.86
C ALA A 10 -4.29 19.81 -21.64
N ASP A 11 -3.35 19.12 -22.28
CA ASP A 11 -3.60 17.88 -23.02
C ASP A 11 -3.45 16.63 -22.15
N HIS A 12 -2.85 16.78 -20.95
CA HIS A 12 -2.81 15.73 -19.94
C HIS A 12 -4.21 15.56 -19.34
N GLY A 13 -4.95 14.61 -19.89
CA GLY A 13 -6.32 14.30 -19.49
C GLY A 13 -6.48 14.00 -17.99
N THR A 14 -7.73 13.96 -17.54
CA THR A 14 -8.06 13.75 -16.13
C THR A 14 -8.03 12.27 -15.73
N ALA A 15 -7.94 12.00 -14.43
CA ALA A 15 -8.09 10.64 -13.89
C ALA A 15 -9.42 9.99 -14.30
N ASP A 16 -10.52 10.76 -14.31
CA ASP A 16 -11.83 10.28 -14.77
C ASP A 16 -11.79 9.83 -16.24
N SER A 17 -11.17 10.64 -17.11
CA SER A 17 -11.02 10.28 -18.52
C SER A 17 -10.15 9.04 -18.72
N ALA A 18 -9.10 8.86 -17.90
CA ALA A 18 -8.23 7.70 -17.95
C ALA A 18 -8.98 6.41 -17.59
N LEU A 19 -9.83 6.44 -16.55
CA LEU A 19 -10.64 5.29 -16.12
C LEU A 19 -11.68 4.86 -17.16
N LYS A 20 -12.09 5.76 -18.06
CA LYS A 20 -13.03 5.45 -19.15
C LYS A 20 -12.39 4.74 -20.34
N SER A 21 -11.05 4.69 -20.41
CA SER A 21 -10.31 4.06 -21.50
C SER A 21 -10.54 2.55 -21.57
N GLU A 22 -10.32 1.98 -22.77
CA GLU A 22 -10.46 0.54 -23.01
C GLU A 22 -9.55 -0.29 -22.09
N PHE A 23 -8.38 0.22 -21.72
CA PHE A 23 -7.43 -0.47 -20.84
C PHE A 23 -8.05 -0.99 -19.54
N PHE A 24 -8.96 -0.23 -18.92
CA PHE A 24 -9.63 -0.65 -17.68
C PHE A 24 -10.93 -1.45 -17.92
N ARG A 25 -11.42 -1.49 -19.15
CA ARG A 25 -12.77 -1.98 -19.48
C ARG A 25 -12.78 -3.20 -20.39
N THR A 26 -11.65 -3.55 -21.02
CA THR A 26 -11.50 -4.75 -21.86
C THR A 26 -10.92 -5.92 -21.07
N LYS A 27 -11.33 -7.15 -21.40
CA LYS A 27 -10.76 -8.35 -20.79
C LYS A 27 -9.29 -8.54 -21.20
N PRO A 28 -8.43 -9.07 -20.31
CA PRO A 28 -8.73 -9.43 -18.93
C PRO A 28 -8.85 -8.20 -18.01
N LEU A 29 -9.81 -8.24 -17.09
CA LEU A 29 -9.96 -7.20 -16.07
C LEU A 29 -8.91 -7.36 -14.97
N ALA A 30 -8.81 -6.36 -14.09
CA ALA A 30 -7.96 -6.43 -12.91
C ALA A 30 -8.25 -7.71 -12.09
N CYS A 31 -7.18 -8.36 -11.64
CA CYS A 31 -7.26 -9.53 -10.78
C CYS A 31 -7.82 -9.17 -9.41
N ASP A 32 -8.39 -10.16 -8.72
CA ASP A 32 -8.81 -9.99 -7.33
C ASP A 32 -7.59 -9.65 -6.44
N PRO A 33 -7.67 -8.67 -5.54
CA PRO A 33 -6.55 -8.28 -4.69
C PRO A 33 -5.93 -9.42 -3.86
N SER A 34 -6.71 -10.45 -3.50
CA SER A 34 -6.21 -11.63 -2.77
C SER A 34 -5.29 -12.53 -3.60
N SER A 35 -5.35 -12.42 -4.94
CA SER A 35 -4.49 -13.16 -5.86
C SER A 35 -3.10 -12.54 -6.03
N LEU A 36 -2.90 -11.30 -5.54
CA LEU A 36 -1.62 -10.61 -5.64
C LEU A 36 -0.58 -11.24 -4.69
N PRO A 37 0.71 -11.28 -5.09
CA PRO A 37 1.77 -11.77 -4.23
C PRO A 37 1.91 -10.89 -2.98
N ARG A 38 2.09 -11.55 -1.82
CA ARG A 38 2.31 -10.85 -0.55
C ARG A 38 3.78 -10.53 -0.37
N TYR A 39 4.13 -9.25 -0.52
CA TYR A 39 5.48 -8.77 -0.26
C TYR A 39 5.68 -8.38 1.22
N PRO A 40 6.93 -8.38 1.71
CA PRO A 40 7.27 -7.75 2.98
C PRO A 40 6.84 -6.27 3.01
N PRO A 41 6.64 -5.68 4.21
CA PRO A 41 6.31 -4.27 4.33
C PRO A 41 7.33 -3.37 3.60
N SER A 42 6.89 -2.71 2.53
CA SER A 42 7.75 -1.92 1.62
C SER A 42 7.43 -0.43 1.60
N LYS A 43 6.51 0.03 2.46
CA LYS A 43 6.12 1.44 2.52
C LYS A 43 7.34 2.28 2.89
N GLU A 44 7.77 3.14 1.97
CA GLU A 44 9.03 3.88 2.10
C GLU A 44 9.13 4.72 3.38
N PHE A 45 8.00 5.32 3.79
CA PHE A 45 7.96 6.09 5.03
C PHE A 45 8.23 5.20 6.25
N ASP A 46 7.58 4.06 6.34
CA ASP A 46 7.74 3.12 7.44
C ASP A 46 9.14 2.49 7.43
N ALA A 47 9.73 2.28 6.25
CA ALA A 47 11.10 1.80 6.11
C ALA A 47 12.12 2.81 6.65
N LYS A 48 11.98 4.09 6.29
CA LYS A 48 12.85 5.18 6.77
C LYS A 48 12.77 5.37 8.28
N VAL A 49 11.57 5.35 8.86
CA VAL A 49 11.38 5.47 10.31
C VAL A 49 12.06 4.31 11.04
N ARG A 50 11.85 3.07 10.57
CA ARG A 50 12.47 1.89 11.18
C ARG A 50 13.99 1.87 11.08
N ASP A 51 14.54 2.30 9.94
CA ASP A 51 16.00 2.38 9.75
C ASP A 51 16.62 3.44 10.66
N GLU A 52 16.00 4.62 10.76
CA GLU A 52 16.44 5.67 11.68
C GLU A 52 16.34 5.24 13.16
N GLU A 53 15.26 4.54 13.54
CA GLU A 53 15.14 3.92 14.87
C GLU A 53 16.24 2.88 15.10
N ALA A 54 16.50 1.99 14.15
CA ALA A 54 17.55 0.98 14.26
C ALA A 54 18.94 1.61 14.38
N ARG A 55 19.20 2.69 13.64
CA ARG A 55 20.45 3.47 13.73
C ARG A 55 20.63 4.09 15.11
N ARG A 56 19.56 4.68 15.67
CA ARG A 56 19.57 5.22 17.05
C ARG A 56 19.84 4.16 18.10
N GLN A 57 19.27 2.96 17.95
CA GLN A 57 19.50 1.85 18.88
C GLN A 57 20.93 1.28 18.79
N LYS A 58 21.60 1.39 17.63
CA LYS A 58 22.98 0.92 17.42
C LYS A 58 24.07 1.93 17.84
N ALA A 59 23.71 3.18 18.16
CA ALA A 59 24.68 4.17 18.59
C ALA A 59 25.22 3.84 20.00
N PRO A 60 26.53 4.03 20.27
CA PRO A 60 27.17 3.73 21.56
C PRO A 60 26.66 4.72 22.62
N GLY A 61 25.55 4.36 23.26
CA GLY A 61 24.78 5.22 24.16
C GLY A 61 23.34 4.75 24.37
N GLY A 62 22.83 3.89 23.48
CA GLY A 62 21.57 3.16 23.65
C GLY A 62 21.69 2.10 24.73
N ARG A 63 21.65 2.49 26.01
CA ARG A 63 21.43 1.53 27.09
C ARG A 63 20.06 0.90 26.88
N GLY A 64 20.09 -0.40 26.60
CA GLY A 64 18.96 -1.17 26.15
C GLY A 64 17.74 -1.06 27.06
N GLN A 65 16.59 -0.89 26.42
CA GLN A 65 15.35 -1.42 26.97
C GLN A 65 15.07 -2.71 26.21
N ARG A 66 15.62 -3.80 26.73
CA ARG A 66 15.07 -5.14 26.50
C ARG A 66 13.62 -5.06 26.99
N PHE A 67 12.66 -5.13 26.08
CA PHE A 67 11.37 -5.68 26.45
C PHE A 67 11.26 -7.02 25.74
N ASP A 68 11.39 -8.05 26.58
CA ASP A 68 11.23 -9.47 26.34
C ASP A 68 10.70 -9.89 24.98
N SER A 69 11.57 -10.61 24.26
CA SER A 69 11.14 -11.75 23.48
C SER A 69 10.54 -12.77 24.45
N GLU A 70 9.21 -12.76 24.60
CA GLU A 70 8.32 -13.91 24.85
C GLU A 70 7.06 -13.49 25.62
N ARG A 71 5.95 -13.25 24.89
CA ARG A 71 4.65 -13.96 25.02
C ARG A 71 3.48 -13.15 24.44
N LYS A 72 2.78 -13.82 23.52
CA LYS A 72 1.35 -13.69 23.13
C LYS A 72 0.97 -12.65 22.07
N GLY A 73 0.78 -13.18 20.85
CA GLY A 73 -0.44 -13.01 20.06
C GLY A 73 -0.27 -12.29 18.72
N PRO A 74 -0.91 -12.77 17.62
CA PRO A 74 -0.99 -11.99 16.39
C PRO A 74 -1.92 -10.81 16.67
N ARG A 75 -1.41 -9.58 16.56
CA ARG A 75 -2.31 -8.42 16.47
C ARG A 75 -2.75 -8.25 15.03
N GLU A 76 -3.71 -9.09 14.66
CA GLU A 76 -4.75 -8.66 13.73
C GLU A 76 -5.51 -7.50 14.38
N SER A 77 -5.40 -6.31 13.79
CA SER A 77 -6.51 -5.36 13.71
C SER A 77 -6.34 -4.59 12.41
N MET A 78 -6.40 -5.35 11.33
CA MET A 78 -6.76 -4.83 10.03
C MET A 78 -8.20 -4.36 10.20
N ALA A 79 -8.40 -3.05 10.33
CA ALA A 79 -9.72 -2.47 10.20
C ALA A 79 -10.16 -2.77 8.77
N ILE A 80 -10.99 -3.80 8.61
CA ILE A 80 -11.70 -4.10 7.38
C ILE A 80 -12.66 -2.93 7.16
N PRO A 81 -12.49 -2.06 6.13
CA PRO A 81 -13.62 -1.26 5.71
C PRO A 81 -14.70 -2.24 5.27
N LYS A 82 -15.87 -2.14 5.92
CA LYS A 82 -17.02 -3.02 5.72
C LYS A 82 -17.29 -3.22 4.23
N THR A 83 -17.49 -4.47 3.84
CA THR A 83 -18.00 -4.87 2.53
C THR A 83 -19.30 -4.12 2.26
N PHE A 84 -19.42 -3.51 1.07
CA PHE A 84 -20.68 -3.00 0.57
C PHE A 84 -21.41 -4.15 -0.10
N ASP A 85 -22.32 -4.79 0.65
CA ASP A 85 -23.20 -5.83 0.12
C ASP A 85 -24.34 -5.18 -0.66
N ALA A 86 -24.15 -5.04 -1.98
CA ALA A 86 -25.25 -4.75 -2.91
C ALA A 86 -25.91 -6.06 -3.34
N ASN A 87 -26.72 -6.63 -2.45
CA ASN A 87 -27.76 -7.58 -2.80
C ASN A 87 -28.98 -7.30 -1.93
N LEU A 88 -29.90 -6.50 -2.47
CA LEU A 88 -31.29 -6.44 -2.02
C LEU A 88 -32.19 -6.41 -3.26
N SER A 89 -32.87 -7.55 -3.44
CA SER A 89 -34.12 -7.83 -4.19
C SER A 89 -34.36 -7.23 -5.57
#